data_AF-A0A1G3KJJ3-F1
#
_entry.id   AF-A0A1G3KJJ3-F1
#
_cell.length_a   1.000
_cell.length_b   1.000
_cell.length_c   1.000
_cell.angle_alpha   90.00
_cell.angle_beta   90.00
_cell.angle_gamma   90.00
#
_symmetry.space_group_name_H-M   'P 1'
#
loop_
_entity.id
_entity.type
_entity.pdbx_description
1 polymer ?
#
loop_
_entity_poly.entity_id
_entity_poly.type
_entity_poly.pdbx_seq_one_letter_code
_entity_poly.pdbx_strand_id
1 'polypeptide(L)'
;MSHIAPIPPPDAAIAPTAEPATALDAHGHDPAAYDWVPVLKKRRKDGWSPDKQRAFIEALADCGSVATAARQVDMSESSAYRLRRSPGAEAFDRAWSAAIDAAAKKLLDAAFERALVGTDEPVFDRDGNRVGRRLRQSDRLLMFLLRAYGPDCFRSAAAPRTEAAPVAEALVRLHPAPPAAPAALMAPDELAMALDIADQCDGQLPPWHREDRDAPLAVPAARRRGAR
;
A
#
# COMPACT_ATOMS: atom_id res chain seq x y z
N MET A 1 51.85 -70.54 -4.29
CA MET A 1 51.44 -71.13 -3.00
C MET A 1 49.99 -70.77 -2.77
N SER A 2 49.09 -71.66 -3.17
CA SER A 2 47.64 -71.47 -3.11
C SER A 2 47.12 -72.21 -1.88
N HIS A 3 46.51 -71.50 -0.93
CA HIS A 3 45.76 -72.12 0.16
C HIS A 3 44.36 -71.51 0.17
N ILE A 4 43.44 -72.20 -0.50
CA ILE A 4 42.00 -72.07 -0.29
C ILE A 4 41.70 -72.70 1.07
N ALA A 5 41.04 -71.97 1.96
CA ALA A 5 40.52 -72.50 3.21
C ALA A 5 39.16 -73.20 2.94
N PRO A 6 38.89 -74.38 3.55
CA PRO A 6 37.64 -75.09 3.34
C PRO A 6 36.50 -74.53 4.18
N ILE A 7 35.31 -74.52 3.58
CA ILE A 7 34.00 -74.19 4.15
C ILE A 7 33.57 -75.29 5.13
N PRO A 8 33.11 -74.99 6.36
CA PRO A 8 32.40 -75.95 7.20
C PRO A 8 30.88 -75.90 6.97
N PRO A 9 30.21 -77.06 6.89
CA PRO A 9 28.79 -77.18 7.26
C PRO A 9 28.55 -78.37 8.22
N PRO A 10 27.32 -78.61 8.73
CA PRO A 10 26.25 -77.70 9.16
C PRO A 10 25.72 -78.09 10.57
N ASP A 11 24.62 -77.46 10.98
CA ASP A 11 23.63 -77.93 11.98
C ASP A 11 23.73 -77.36 13.40
N ALA A 12 23.22 -76.14 13.56
CA ALA A 12 22.65 -75.68 14.83
C ALA A 12 21.15 -75.45 14.60
N ALA A 13 20.37 -76.47 14.97
CA ALA A 13 18.92 -76.42 15.03
C ALA A 13 18.45 -75.24 15.89
N ILE A 14 17.86 -74.24 15.24
CA ILE A 14 17.07 -73.19 15.88
C ILE A 14 15.63 -73.68 15.86
N ALA A 15 15.08 -74.00 17.03
CA ALA A 15 13.68 -74.33 17.21
C ALA A 15 12.78 -73.14 16.81
N PRO A 16 11.58 -73.38 16.25
CA PRO A 16 10.76 -72.35 15.63
C PRO A 16 10.23 -71.37 16.67
N THR A 17 10.66 -70.11 16.55
CA THR A 17 9.99 -68.98 17.20
C THR A 17 8.65 -68.80 16.50
N ALA A 18 7.57 -68.89 17.28
CA ALA A 18 6.19 -68.77 16.82
C ALA A 18 6.01 -67.59 15.85
N GLU A 19 5.57 -67.92 14.63
CA GLU A 19 5.12 -66.94 13.64
C GLU A 19 3.98 -66.11 14.26
N PRO A 20 4.06 -64.76 14.24
CA PRO A 20 2.87 -63.97 14.50
C PRO A 20 1.91 -64.23 13.34
N ALA A 21 0.76 -64.82 13.64
CA ALA A 21 -0.33 -65.00 12.70
C ALA A 21 -0.54 -63.70 11.90
N THR A 22 -0.40 -63.79 10.58
CA THR A 22 -0.61 -62.72 9.61
C THR A 22 -1.95 -62.05 9.90
N ALA A 23 -1.91 -60.89 10.57
CA ALA A 23 -3.08 -60.06 10.77
C ALA A 23 -3.39 -59.38 9.42
N LEU A 24 -4.13 -60.11 8.58
CA LEU A 24 -4.74 -59.57 7.39
C LEU A 24 -5.57 -58.34 7.79
N ASP A 25 -5.44 -57.27 7.04
CA ASP A 25 -6.24 -56.07 7.28
C ASP A 25 -7.74 -56.32 7.01
N ALA A 26 -8.58 -55.33 7.28
CA ALA A 26 -10.04 -55.43 7.09
C ALA A 26 -10.47 -55.73 5.64
N HIS A 27 -9.54 -55.72 4.68
CA HIS A 27 -9.76 -56.01 3.27
C HIS A 27 -9.09 -57.32 2.81
N GLY A 28 -8.50 -58.10 3.73
CA GLY A 28 -7.86 -59.37 3.42
C GLY A 28 -6.48 -59.21 2.77
N HIS A 29 -5.85 -58.03 2.90
CA HIS A 29 -4.51 -57.79 2.39
C HIS A 29 -3.48 -57.99 3.50
N ASP A 30 -2.41 -58.71 3.18
CA ASP A 30 -1.23 -58.82 4.03
C ASP A 30 -0.30 -57.63 3.74
N PRO A 31 -0.16 -56.66 4.66
CA PRO A 31 0.73 -55.52 4.46
C PRO A 31 2.21 -55.94 4.41
N ALA A 32 2.59 -57.12 4.91
CA ALA A 32 3.95 -57.65 4.82
C ALA A 32 4.25 -58.29 3.44
N ALA A 33 3.21 -58.62 2.66
CA ALA A 33 3.38 -59.11 1.30
C ALA A 33 3.78 -57.99 0.31
N TYR A 34 3.60 -56.73 0.68
CA TYR A 34 3.96 -55.57 -0.13
C TYR A 34 5.20 -54.88 0.44
N ASP A 35 6.39 -55.30 -0.02
CA ASP A 35 7.62 -54.54 0.15
C ASP A 35 7.56 -53.28 -0.73
N TRP A 36 6.90 -52.23 -0.22
CA TRP A 36 6.81 -50.95 -0.92
C TRP A 36 7.93 -50.02 -0.44
N VAL A 37 8.88 -49.72 -1.33
CA VAL A 37 9.90 -48.71 -1.09
C VAL A 37 9.33 -47.34 -1.50
N PRO A 38 9.32 -46.34 -0.60
CA PRO A 38 8.86 -45.00 -0.93
C PRO A 38 9.63 -44.40 -2.10
N VAL A 39 8.91 -43.96 -3.14
CA VAL A 39 9.51 -43.31 -4.30
C VAL A 39 10.06 -41.95 -3.89
N LEU A 40 11.38 -41.86 -3.72
CA LEU A 40 12.09 -40.61 -3.50
C LEU A 40 11.96 -39.73 -4.76
N LYS A 41 11.02 -38.78 -4.74
CA LYS A 41 10.83 -37.83 -5.84
C LYS A 41 12.04 -36.90 -5.93
N LYS A 42 12.70 -36.90 -7.10
CA LYS A 42 13.77 -35.96 -7.44
C LYS A 42 13.27 -34.52 -7.32
N ARG A 43 14.07 -33.64 -6.71
CA ARG A 43 13.77 -32.20 -6.58
C ARG A 43 13.56 -31.63 -8.00
N ARG A 44 12.34 -31.21 -8.33
CA ARG A 44 12.02 -30.64 -9.64
C ARG A 44 12.78 -29.31 -9.80
N LYS A 45 13.53 -29.16 -10.89
CA LYS A 45 14.21 -27.89 -11.24
C LYS A 45 13.20 -26.75 -11.50
N ASP A 46 11.97 -27.12 -11.83
CA ASP A 46 10.93 -26.18 -12.29
C ASP A 46 10.10 -25.60 -11.13
N GLY A 47 10.41 -25.99 -9.88
CA GLY A 47 9.70 -25.54 -8.69
C GLY A 47 10.03 -24.11 -8.27
N TRP A 48 9.75 -23.80 -7.00
CA TRP A 48 10.05 -22.49 -6.41
C TRP A 48 11.56 -22.28 -6.24
N SER A 49 12.20 -21.76 -7.29
CA SER A 49 13.57 -21.24 -7.21
C SER A 49 13.60 -19.93 -6.40
N PRO A 50 14.75 -19.56 -5.82
CA PRO A 50 14.90 -18.27 -5.14
C PRO A 50 14.53 -17.07 -6.03
N ASP A 51 14.85 -17.13 -7.33
CA ASP A 51 14.52 -16.07 -8.27
C ASP A 51 13.01 -15.95 -8.50
N LYS A 52 12.30 -17.08 -8.62
CA LYS A 52 10.83 -17.08 -8.70
C LYS A 52 10.17 -16.58 -7.42
N GLN A 53 10.74 -16.89 -6.26
CA GLN A 53 10.27 -16.35 -4.98
C GLN A 53 10.41 -14.84 -4.94
N ARG A 54 11.57 -14.30 -5.35
CA ARG A 54 11.80 -12.84 -5.40
C ARG A 54 10.85 -12.16 -6.38
N ALA A 55 10.76 -12.66 -7.61
CA ALA A 55 9.87 -12.13 -8.64
C ALA A 55 8.39 -12.18 -8.21
N PHE A 56 7.99 -13.23 -7.48
CA PHE A 56 6.64 -13.35 -6.95
C PHE A 56 6.36 -12.28 -5.90
N ILE A 57 7.30 -12.02 -4.98
CA ILE A 57 7.14 -11.00 -3.94
C ILE A 57 7.08 -9.60 -4.55
N GLU A 58 7.92 -9.32 -5.56
CA GLU A 58 7.89 -8.07 -6.32
C GLU A 58 6.54 -7.87 -7.02
N ALA A 59 6.10 -8.88 -7.79
CA ALA A 59 4.80 -8.88 -8.43
C ALA A 59 3.64 -8.67 -7.44
N LEU A 60 3.72 -9.31 -6.27
CA LEU A 60 2.73 -9.17 -5.21
C LEU A 60 2.70 -7.76 -4.63
N ALA A 61 3.85 -7.12 -4.45
CA ALA A 61 3.96 -5.75 -3.96
C ALA A 61 3.44 -4.72 -4.96
N ASP A 62 3.39 -5.07 -6.24
CA ASP A 62 2.83 -4.22 -7.30
C ASP A 62 1.32 -4.38 -7.47
N CYS A 63 0.82 -5.62 -7.52
CA CYS A 63 -0.58 -5.86 -7.84
C CYS A 63 -1.49 -6.13 -6.63
N GLY A 64 -0.93 -6.57 -5.49
CA GLY A 64 -1.70 -6.98 -4.31
C GLY A 64 -2.55 -8.25 -4.49
N SER A 65 -2.48 -8.90 -5.65
CA SER A 65 -3.28 -10.08 -6.00
C SER A 65 -2.41 -11.31 -6.13
N VAL A 66 -2.59 -12.27 -5.23
CA VAL A 66 -1.83 -13.54 -5.21
C VAL A 66 -1.99 -14.32 -6.50
N ALA A 67 -3.22 -14.43 -7.02
CA ALA A 67 -3.50 -15.11 -8.27
C ALA A 67 -2.80 -14.44 -9.47
N THR A 68 -2.67 -13.13 -9.48
CA THR A 68 -1.99 -12.39 -10.55
C THR A 68 -0.48 -12.52 -10.43
N ALA A 69 0.07 -12.33 -9.23
CA ALA A 69 1.50 -12.51 -8.97
C ALA A 69 1.98 -13.93 -9.27
N ALA A 70 1.20 -14.95 -8.89
CA ALA A 70 1.54 -16.35 -9.18
C ALA A 70 1.58 -16.64 -10.69
N ARG A 71 0.63 -16.10 -11.45
CA ARG A 71 0.62 -16.21 -12.93
C ARG A 71 1.83 -15.55 -13.59
N GLN A 72 2.33 -14.44 -13.04
CA GLN A 72 3.50 -13.76 -13.59
C GLN A 72 4.81 -14.55 -13.43
N VAL A 73 4.87 -15.49 -12.48
CA VAL A 73 6.06 -16.35 -12.25
C VAL A 73 5.85 -17.81 -12.70
N ASP A 74 4.83 -18.04 -13.52
CA ASP A 74 4.41 -19.37 -14.00
C ASP A 74 4.16 -20.37 -12.87
N MET A 75 3.53 -19.91 -11.78
CA MET A 75 3.15 -20.73 -10.63
C MET A 75 1.63 -20.70 -10.38
N SER A 76 1.14 -21.72 -9.70
CA SER A 76 -0.24 -21.70 -9.19
C SER A 76 -0.31 -20.98 -7.84
N GLU A 77 -1.41 -20.29 -7.59
CA GLU A 77 -1.71 -19.70 -6.28
C GLU A 77 -1.65 -20.74 -5.16
N SER A 78 -2.22 -21.93 -5.39
CA SER A 78 -2.18 -23.04 -4.43
C SER A 78 -0.76 -23.49 -4.07
N SER A 79 0.18 -23.44 -5.02
CA SER A 79 1.59 -23.76 -4.78
C SER A 79 2.30 -22.67 -3.98
N ALA A 80 1.94 -21.39 -4.18
CA ALA A 80 2.47 -20.26 -3.42
C ALA A 80 2.09 -20.36 -1.93
N TYR A 81 0.82 -20.67 -1.63
CA TYR A 81 0.38 -20.92 -0.25
C TYR A 81 0.99 -22.18 0.37
N ARG A 82 1.33 -23.19 -0.44
CA ARG A 82 2.04 -24.38 0.04
C ARG A 82 3.48 -24.02 0.42
N LEU A 83 4.18 -23.23 -0.41
CA LEU A 83 5.51 -22.72 -0.11
C LEU A 83 5.50 -21.90 1.19
N ARG A 84 4.54 -20.98 1.33
CA ARG A 84 4.39 -20.13 2.52
C ARG A 84 4.25 -20.92 3.83
N ARG A 85 3.58 -22.09 3.77
CA ARG A 85 3.39 -22.98 4.94
C ARG A 85 4.50 -24.02 5.12
N SER A 86 5.51 -24.03 4.26
CA SER A 86 6.58 -25.02 4.33
C SER A 86 7.57 -24.70 5.46
N PRO A 87 8.18 -25.72 6.10
CA PRO A 87 9.21 -25.48 7.12
C PRO A 87 10.37 -24.64 6.56
N GLY A 88 10.78 -23.60 7.28
CA GLY A 88 11.84 -22.67 6.86
C GLY A 88 11.39 -21.53 5.94
N ALA A 89 10.10 -21.40 5.64
CA ALA A 89 9.57 -20.31 4.82
C ALA A 89 9.31 -19.00 5.57
N GLU A 90 9.78 -18.85 6.80
CA GLU A 90 9.55 -17.68 7.67
C GLU A 90 9.98 -16.36 7.02
N ALA A 91 11.15 -16.36 6.36
CA ALA A 91 11.63 -15.19 5.64
C ALA A 91 10.73 -14.83 4.45
N PHE A 92 10.22 -15.84 3.75
CA PHE A 92 9.29 -15.67 2.63
C PHE A 92 7.92 -15.16 3.11
N ASP A 93 7.42 -15.65 4.25
CA ASP A 93 6.18 -15.17 4.88
C ASP A 93 6.26 -13.71 5.32
N ARG A 94 7.40 -13.30 5.90
CA ARG A 94 7.65 -11.89 6.23
C ARG A 94 7.69 -11.01 4.99
N ALA A 95 8.42 -11.44 3.95
CA ALA A 95 8.47 -10.74 2.67
C ALA A 95 7.07 -10.63 2.02
N TRP A 96 6.28 -11.69 2.10
CA TRP A 96 4.90 -11.70 1.61
C TRP A 96 4.04 -10.67 2.31
N SER A 97 4.11 -10.63 3.64
CA SER A 97 3.32 -9.69 4.45
C SER A 97 3.71 -8.24 4.13
N ALA A 98 5.02 -7.95 4.04
CA ALA A 98 5.51 -6.64 3.63
C ALA A 98 5.07 -6.24 2.21
N ALA A 99 5.02 -7.20 1.28
CA ALA A 99 4.52 -6.95 -0.07
C ALA A 99 3.03 -6.61 -0.09
N ILE A 100 2.20 -7.31 0.70
CA ILE A 100 0.77 -6.99 0.85
C ILE A 100 0.60 -5.58 1.44
N ASP A 101 1.38 -5.21 2.45
CA ASP A 101 1.33 -3.87 3.03
C ASP A 101 1.71 -2.79 2.03
N ALA A 102 2.73 -3.04 1.20
CA ALA A 102 3.13 -2.14 0.12
C ALA A 102 2.03 -1.99 -0.94
N ALA A 103 1.41 -3.09 -1.37
CA ALA A 103 0.31 -3.07 -2.32
C ALA A 103 -0.93 -2.38 -1.75
N ALA A 104 -1.22 -2.56 -0.46
CA ALA A 104 -2.32 -1.90 0.22
C ALA A 104 -2.17 -0.37 0.21
N LYS A 105 -0.95 0.15 0.41
CA LYS A 105 -0.65 1.59 0.30
C LYS A 105 -0.90 2.11 -1.12
N LYS A 106 -0.42 1.40 -2.14
CA LYS A 106 -0.70 1.76 -3.55
C LYS A 106 -2.19 1.74 -3.87
N LEU A 107 -2.93 0.76 -3.37
CA LEU A 107 -4.38 0.68 -3.54
C LEU A 107 -5.08 1.87 -2.87
N LEU A 108 -4.61 2.28 -1.70
CA LEU A 108 -5.10 3.43 -0.97
C LEU A 108 -4.85 4.73 -1.74
N ASP A 109 -3.64 4.94 -2.25
CA ASP A 109 -3.29 6.11 -3.07
C ASP A 109 -4.17 6.18 -4.34
N ALA A 110 -4.33 5.05 -5.03
CA ALA A 110 -5.21 4.95 -6.19
C ALA A 110 -6.69 5.17 -5.84
N ALA A 111 -7.10 4.82 -4.62
CA ALA A 111 -8.44 5.09 -4.14
C ALA A 111 -8.66 6.57 -3.82
N PHE A 112 -7.68 7.24 -3.19
CA PHE A 112 -7.72 8.69 -2.96
C PHE A 112 -7.79 9.46 -4.27
N GLU A 113 -6.93 9.13 -5.24
CA GLU A 113 -6.95 9.74 -6.57
C GLU A 113 -8.32 9.60 -7.23
N ARG A 114 -8.88 8.37 -7.25
CA ARG A 114 -10.20 8.10 -7.83
C ARG A 114 -11.34 8.78 -7.08
N ALA A 115 -11.22 8.99 -5.78
CA ALA A 115 -12.23 9.68 -4.99
C ALA A 115 -12.19 11.20 -5.20
N LEU A 116 -10.99 11.79 -5.27
CA LEU A 116 -10.78 13.24 -5.37
C LEU A 116 -10.93 13.76 -6.81
N VAL A 117 -10.27 13.10 -7.77
CA VAL A 117 -10.25 13.51 -9.18
C VAL A 117 -11.40 12.90 -9.95
N GLY A 118 -11.78 11.66 -9.61
CA GLY A 118 -12.78 10.87 -10.34
C GLY A 118 -12.14 9.97 -11.40
N THR A 119 -12.99 9.28 -12.16
CA THR A 119 -12.56 8.38 -13.25
C THR A 119 -13.23 8.77 -14.56
N ASP A 120 -12.46 8.73 -15.65
CA ASP A 120 -12.99 8.89 -17.00
C ASP A 120 -13.69 7.61 -17.46
N GLU A 121 -15.02 7.66 -17.56
CA GLU A 121 -15.81 6.61 -18.18
C GLU A 121 -16.08 6.96 -19.65
N PRO A 122 -15.73 6.08 -20.59
CA PRO A 122 -16.08 6.27 -21.99
C PRO A 122 -17.59 6.16 -22.17
N VAL A 123 -18.20 7.15 -22.81
CA VAL A 123 -19.62 7.14 -23.19
C VAL A 123 -19.72 6.55 -24.59
N PHE A 124 -20.50 5.49 -24.72
CA PHE A 124 -20.75 4.81 -26.00
C PHE A 124 -22.15 5.15 -26.51
N ASP A 125 -22.28 5.30 -27.82
CA ASP A 125 -23.59 5.38 -28.48
C ASP A 125 -24.29 4.02 -28.45
N ARG A 126 -25.57 4.01 -28.84
CA ARG A 126 -26.35 2.78 -29.11
C ARG A 126 -25.66 1.85 -30.12
N ASP A 127 -24.85 2.41 -31.02
CA ASP A 127 -24.12 1.67 -32.05
C ASP A 127 -22.71 1.21 -31.58
N GLY A 128 -22.34 1.42 -30.31
CA GLY A 128 -21.07 0.97 -29.73
C GLY A 128 -19.86 1.86 -30.04
N ASN A 129 -20.05 2.97 -30.74
CA ASN A 129 -19.00 3.96 -31.00
C ASN A 129 -18.73 4.81 -29.75
N ARG A 130 -17.46 5.12 -29.43
CA ARG A 130 -17.10 6.03 -28.33
C ARG A 130 -17.44 7.47 -28.74
N VAL A 131 -18.46 8.06 -28.11
CA VAL A 131 -18.98 9.41 -28.42
C VAL A 131 -18.36 10.48 -27.51
N GLY A 132 -17.85 10.10 -26.34
CA GLY A 132 -17.23 11.06 -25.43
C GLY A 132 -16.62 10.44 -24.18
N ARG A 133 -16.21 11.32 -23.26
CA ARG A 133 -15.71 10.98 -21.93
C ARG A 133 -16.62 11.63 -20.89
N ARG A 134 -17.03 10.86 -19.88
CA ARG A 134 -17.73 11.37 -18.71
C ARG A 134 -16.84 11.17 -17.48
N LEU A 135 -16.54 12.27 -16.79
CA LEU A 135 -15.87 12.19 -15.49
C LEU A 135 -16.89 11.74 -14.44
N ARG A 136 -16.64 10.59 -13.80
CA ARG A 136 -17.44 10.05 -12.70
C ARG A 136 -16.65 10.11 -11.41
N GLN A 137 -17.07 10.97 -10.49
CA GLN A 137 -16.60 10.94 -9.11
C GLN A 137 -17.28 9.79 -8.35
N SER A 138 -16.51 9.10 -7.51
CA SER A 138 -17.02 7.96 -6.73
C SER A 138 -17.32 8.40 -5.30
N ASP A 139 -18.53 8.91 -5.07
CA ASP A 139 -18.98 9.37 -3.75
C ASP A 139 -18.90 8.26 -2.69
N ARG A 140 -19.11 7.00 -3.10
CA ARG A 140 -19.01 5.84 -2.20
C ARG A 140 -17.58 5.64 -1.71
N LEU A 141 -16.59 5.83 -2.59
CA LEU A 141 -15.18 5.71 -2.23
C LEU A 141 -14.77 6.89 -1.34
N LEU A 142 -15.23 8.10 -1.66
CA LEU A 142 -15.02 9.30 -0.85
C LEU A 142 -15.59 9.11 0.57
N MET A 143 -16.84 8.66 0.69
CA MET A 143 -17.47 8.41 1.98
C MET A 143 -16.77 7.30 2.78
N PHE A 144 -16.29 6.25 2.11
CA PHE A 144 -15.51 5.19 2.75
C PHE A 144 -14.19 5.72 3.32
N LEU A 145 -13.46 6.54 2.55
CA LEU A 145 -12.20 7.16 2.99
C LEU A 145 -12.43 8.16 4.13
N LEU A 146 -13.46 8.99 4.06
CA LEU A 146 -13.85 9.91 5.14
C LEU A 146 -14.19 9.17 6.45
N ARG A 147 -14.85 8.02 6.35
CA ARG A 147 -15.16 7.17 7.51
C ARG A 147 -13.91 6.57 8.15
N ALA A 148 -12.91 6.21 7.36
CA ALA A 148 -11.67 5.61 7.83
C ALA A 148 -10.72 6.64 8.46
N TYR A 149 -10.61 7.84 7.87
CA TYR A 149 -9.61 8.85 8.24
C TYR A 149 -10.17 10.07 9.01
N GLY A 150 -11.48 10.32 8.94
CA GLY A 150 -12.16 11.36 9.71
C GLY A 150 -13.28 10.79 10.59
N PRO A 151 -13.03 9.75 11.40
CA PRO A 151 -14.09 9.11 12.18
C PRO A 151 -14.76 10.10 13.14
N ASP A 152 -14.05 11.10 13.67
CA ASP A 152 -14.64 12.07 14.61
C ASP A 152 -15.67 13.00 13.96
N CYS A 153 -15.55 13.26 12.65
CA CYS A 153 -16.51 14.05 11.90
C CYS A 153 -17.76 13.24 11.47
N PHE A 154 -17.64 11.92 11.31
CA PHE A 154 -18.68 11.08 10.68
C PHE A 154 -19.16 9.88 11.52
N ARG A 155 -18.53 9.58 12.65
CA ARG A 155 -18.96 8.59 13.65
C ARG A 155 -19.93 9.28 14.58
N SER A 156 -21.14 9.55 14.07
CA SER A 156 -22.32 10.01 14.81
C SER A 156 -21.97 10.58 16.18
N ALA A 157 -21.74 11.90 16.25
CA ALA A 157 -21.60 12.60 17.50
C ALA A 157 -22.85 12.36 18.37
N ALA A 158 -22.78 11.33 19.22
CA ALA A 158 -23.40 11.32 20.53
C ALA A 158 -22.41 11.89 21.57
N ALA A 159 -21.53 12.81 21.15
CA ALA A 159 -20.87 13.72 22.05
C ALA A 159 -21.79 14.94 22.20
N PRO A 160 -22.02 15.46 23.42
CA PRO A 160 -22.81 16.66 23.60
C PRO A 160 -22.18 17.76 22.73
N ARG A 161 -23.02 18.47 21.97
CA ARG A 161 -22.61 19.72 21.33
C ARG A 161 -22.09 20.62 22.43
N THR A 162 -20.78 20.64 22.67
CA THR A 162 -20.14 21.77 23.33
C THR A 162 -20.49 22.95 22.44
N GLU A 163 -21.25 23.89 23.00
CA GLU A 163 -21.68 25.10 22.32
C GLU A 163 -20.51 25.62 21.50
N ALA A 164 -20.67 25.60 20.18
CA ALA A 164 -19.65 26.10 19.29
C ALA A 164 -19.40 27.55 19.72
N ALA A 165 -18.16 27.86 20.12
CA ALA A 165 -17.76 29.23 20.34
C ALA A 165 -18.22 30.04 19.12
N PRO A 166 -18.82 31.23 19.33
CA PRO A 166 -19.40 32.00 18.24
C PRO A 166 -18.36 32.14 17.13
N VAL A 167 -18.78 32.01 15.87
CA VAL A 167 -17.91 31.99 14.68
C VAL A 167 -16.85 33.11 14.69
N ALA A 168 -17.19 34.24 15.32
CA ALA A 168 -16.27 35.35 15.61
C ALA A 168 -14.98 34.93 16.35
N GLU A 169 -15.07 34.07 17.36
CA GLU A 169 -13.94 33.65 18.18
C GLU A 169 -13.07 32.59 17.50
N ALA A 170 -13.69 31.74 16.67
CA ALA A 170 -12.95 30.82 15.79
C ALA A 170 -12.17 31.57 14.71
N LEU A 171 -12.74 32.66 14.16
CA LEU A 171 -12.07 33.54 13.19
C LEU A 171 -10.85 34.24 13.80
N VAL A 172 -10.91 34.68 15.06
CA VAL A 172 -9.79 35.33 15.76
C VAL A 172 -8.59 34.39 15.92
N ARG A 173 -8.81 33.10 16.19
CA ARG A 173 -7.71 32.12 16.33
C ARG A 173 -7.04 31.75 15.01
N LEU A 174 -7.75 31.88 13.89
CA LEU A 174 -7.21 31.56 12.56
C LEU A 174 -6.34 32.69 12.00
N HIS A 175 -6.49 33.92 12.50
CA HIS A 175 -5.70 35.04 12.01
C HIS A 175 -4.33 35.10 12.70
N PRO A 176 -3.26 35.42 11.96
CA PRO A 176 -1.96 35.71 12.57
C PRO A 176 -2.14 36.85 13.57
N ALA A 177 -1.53 36.72 14.75
CA ALA A 177 -1.66 37.70 15.83
C ALA A 177 -1.35 39.11 15.28
N PRO A 178 -2.28 40.08 15.40
CA PRO A 178 -2.03 41.43 14.92
C PRO A 178 -0.80 41.99 15.66
N PRO A 179 0.13 42.66 14.95
CA PRO A 179 1.29 43.25 15.58
C PRO A 179 0.83 44.23 16.66
N ALA A 180 1.52 44.20 17.81
CA ALA A 180 1.18 45.04 18.96
C ALA A 180 1.26 46.52 18.57
N ALA A 181 0.10 47.18 18.47
CA ALA A 181 -0.05 48.62 18.30
C ALA A 181 0.72 49.26 17.11
N PRO A 182 0.22 49.14 15.86
CA PRO A 182 0.82 49.81 14.71
C PRO A 182 0.82 51.35 14.83
N ALA A 183 -0.12 51.92 15.58
CA ALA A 183 -0.16 53.35 15.88
C ALA A 183 0.93 53.82 16.88
N ALA A 184 1.62 52.89 17.54
CA ALA A 184 2.75 53.21 18.42
C ALA A 184 4.10 53.20 17.69
N LEU A 185 4.14 52.73 16.43
CA LEU A 185 5.37 52.66 15.62
C LEU A 185 5.67 53.97 14.88
N MET A 186 4.69 54.86 14.68
CA MET A 186 4.85 56.12 13.95
C MET A 186 4.02 57.23 14.55
N ALA A 187 4.49 58.49 14.46
CA ALA A 187 3.69 59.64 14.89
C ALA A 187 2.43 59.79 14.00
N PRO A 188 1.30 60.29 14.52
CA PRO A 188 0.03 60.38 13.78
C PRO A 188 0.14 61.11 12.43
N ASP A 189 0.95 62.16 12.39
CA ASP A 189 1.18 62.97 11.19
C ASP A 189 2.01 62.21 10.13
N GLU A 190 2.96 61.39 10.58
CA GLU A 190 3.76 60.54 9.69
C GLU A 190 2.95 59.39 9.12
N LEU A 191 2.03 58.82 9.93
CA LEU A 191 1.10 57.79 9.47
C LEU A 191 0.12 58.34 8.43
N ALA A 192 -0.41 59.54 8.64
CA ALA A 192 -1.29 60.21 7.67
C ALA A 192 -0.57 60.46 6.35
N MET A 193 0.68 60.93 6.40
CA MET A 193 1.52 61.16 5.23
C MET A 193 1.89 59.85 4.51
N ALA A 194 2.21 58.78 5.25
CA ALA A 194 2.52 57.47 4.67
C ALA A 194 1.30 56.85 3.96
N LEU A 195 0.10 57.01 4.52
CA LEU A 195 -1.14 56.53 3.91
C LEU A 195 -1.49 57.32 2.63
N ASP A 196 -1.31 58.64 2.62
CA ASP A 196 -1.52 59.48 1.42
C ASP A 196 -0.54 59.10 0.30
N ILE A 197 0.72 58.86 0.65
CA ILE A 197 1.75 58.38 -0.29
C ILE A 197 1.40 56.98 -0.82
N ALA A 198 0.89 56.08 0.02
CA ALA A 198 0.50 54.73 -0.39
C ALA A 198 -0.73 54.74 -1.32
N ASP A 199 -1.72 55.61 -1.07
CA ASP A 199 -2.90 55.76 -1.92
C ASP A 199 -2.53 56.28 -3.31
N GLN A 200 -1.57 57.23 -3.37
CA GLN A 200 -0.99 57.72 -4.63
C GLN A 200 -0.15 56.67 -5.37
N CYS A 201 0.27 55.60 -4.69
CA CYS A 201 1.15 54.54 -5.20
C CYS A 201 0.49 53.14 -5.26
N ASP A 202 -0.84 53.07 -5.50
CA ASP A 202 -1.60 51.80 -5.62
C ASP A 202 -1.43 50.85 -4.41
N GLY A 203 -1.37 51.40 -3.19
CA GLY A 203 -1.27 50.64 -1.94
C GLY A 203 0.14 50.12 -1.60
N GLN A 204 1.18 50.62 -2.27
CA GLN A 204 2.57 50.28 -2.00
C GLN A 204 3.35 51.49 -1.46
N LEU A 205 3.99 51.33 -0.30
CA LEU A 205 4.89 52.36 0.23
C LEU A 205 6.17 52.44 -0.62
N PRO A 206 6.71 53.65 -0.88
CA PRO A 206 7.95 53.84 -1.61
C PRO A 206 9.16 53.16 -0.93
N PRO A 207 10.22 52.84 -1.68
CA PRO A 207 11.35 52.05 -1.19
C PRO A 207 12.06 52.63 0.04
N TRP A 208 12.09 53.96 0.19
CA TRP A 208 12.69 54.64 1.34
C TRP A 208 11.85 54.58 2.63
N HIS A 209 10.58 54.16 2.55
CA HIS A 209 9.66 53.94 3.67
C HIS A 209 9.52 52.47 4.08
N ARG A 210 10.23 51.54 3.43
CA ARG A 210 10.22 50.11 3.79
C ARG A 210 11.34 49.81 4.77
N GLU A 211 11.05 49.06 5.84
CA GLU A 211 12.05 48.62 6.82
C GLU A 211 13.03 47.58 6.21
N ASP A 212 12.57 46.77 5.25
CA ASP A 212 13.40 45.81 4.50
C ASP A 212 13.99 46.44 3.23
N ARG A 213 15.02 47.27 3.39
CA ARG A 213 15.66 47.99 2.26
C ARG A 213 16.29 47.10 1.20
N ASP A 214 16.61 45.84 1.53
CA ASP A 214 17.35 44.93 0.64
C ASP A 214 16.47 43.91 -0.10
N ALA A 215 15.14 43.98 0.03
CA ALA A 215 14.25 43.10 -0.72
C ALA A 215 14.09 43.58 -2.19
N PRO A 216 14.34 42.73 -3.19
CA PRO A 216 14.29 43.14 -4.60
C PRO A 216 12.88 43.58 -5.00
N LEU A 217 12.80 44.71 -5.73
CA LEU A 217 11.56 45.27 -6.24
C LEU A 217 10.84 44.25 -7.13
N ALA A 218 9.66 43.78 -6.71
CA ALA A 218 8.78 43.05 -7.60
C ALA A 218 8.27 44.02 -8.69
N VAL A 219 8.77 43.83 -9.92
CA VAL A 219 8.34 44.63 -11.08
C VAL A 219 6.87 44.32 -11.36
N PRO A 220 5.96 45.31 -11.28
CA PRO A 220 4.55 45.07 -11.58
C PRO A 220 4.39 44.70 -13.06
N ALA A 221 3.65 43.62 -13.31
CA ALA A 221 3.32 43.20 -14.67
C ALA A 221 2.55 44.32 -15.39
N ALA A 222 3.11 44.78 -16.52
CA ALA A 222 2.51 45.84 -17.33
C ALA A 222 1.07 45.49 -17.72
N ARG A 223 0.11 46.29 -17.23
CA ARG A 223 -1.28 46.21 -17.69
C ARG A 223 -1.28 46.49 -19.19
N ARG A 224 -1.61 45.47 -20.01
CA ARG A 224 -1.90 45.65 -21.43
C ARG A 224 -3.08 46.62 -21.58
N ARG A 225 -2.79 47.88 -21.93
CA ARG A 225 -3.80 48.80 -22.47
C ARG A 225 -3.81 48.65 -23.99
N GLY A 226 -4.95 48.24 -24.52
CA GLY A 226 -5.32 48.29 -25.93
C GLY A 226 -6.63 47.52 -26.09
N ALA A 227 -7.66 48.00 -26.77
CA ALA A 227 -7.90 49.26 -27.44
C ALA A 227 -9.42 49.31 -27.72
N ARG A 228 -10.08 50.45 -27.46
CA ARG A 228 -11.04 51.08 -28.37
C ARG A 228 -11.43 52.45 -27.83
#